data_AF-A0AAN8JUH6-F1
#
_entry.id   AF-A0AAN8JUH6-F1
#
_cell.length_a   1.000
_cell.length_b   1.000
_cell.length_c   1.000
_cell.angle_alpha   90.00
_cell.angle_beta   90.00
_cell.angle_gamma   90.00
#
_symmetry.space_group_name_H-M   'P 1'
#
loop_
_entity.id
_entity.type
_entity.pdbx_description
1 polymer ?
#
loop_
_entity_poly.entity_id
_entity_poly.type
_entity_poly.pdbx_seq_one_letter_code
_entity_poly.pdbx_strand_id
1 'polypeptide(L)'
;MRSDDFKDFSAISQQTQYQRIPFTKVKSLFFDRNQPKVMKYKIHFTAEWTSVNVLDRITTRGNVCEPLFDVPYPPSVAKPNGGLSEAKKADIKQMLKFMPLLDRTFMSNLVKD
;
A
#
# COMPACT_ATOMS: atom_id res chain seq x y z
N MET A 1 -14.29 -11.25 -11.69
CA MET A 1 -13.16 -10.29 -11.70
C MET A 1 -12.58 -10.32 -13.10
N ARG A 2 -12.33 -9.15 -13.69
CA ARG A 2 -11.69 -9.05 -15.01
C ARG A 2 -10.18 -9.17 -14.81
N SER A 3 -9.46 -9.62 -15.85
CA SER A 3 -7.99 -9.69 -15.83
C SER A 3 -7.37 -8.33 -15.50
N ASP A 4 -7.99 -7.26 -15.97
CA ASP A 4 -7.49 -5.89 -15.86
C ASP A 4 -7.64 -5.31 -14.44
N ASP A 5 -8.39 -6.01 -13.57
CA ASP A 5 -8.48 -5.67 -12.15
C ASP A 5 -7.19 -6.08 -11.39
N PHE A 6 -6.33 -6.89 -12.00
CA PHE A 6 -5.09 -7.37 -11.41
C PHE A 6 -3.89 -6.60 -11.96
N LYS A 7 -3.25 -5.80 -11.11
CA LYS A 7 -1.98 -5.15 -11.45
C LYS A 7 -0.86 -6.21 -11.50
N ASP A 8 -0.15 -6.27 -12.62
CA ASP A 8 1.03 -7.13 -12.79
C ASP A 8 2.26 -6.48 -12.10
N PHE A 9 2.49 -6.87 -10.85
CA PHE A 9 3.67 -6.44 -10.09
C PHE A 9 4.93 -7.25 -10.44
N SER A 10 4.80 -8.35 -11.19
CA SER A 10 5.93 -9.18 -11.63
C SER A 10 6.77 -8.43 -12.67
N ALA A 11 6.13 -7.72 -13.60
CA ALA A 11 6.83 -6.92 -14.60
C ALA A 11 7.69 -5.82 -13.96
N ILE A 12 7.19 -5.19 -12.89
CA ILE A 12 7.92 -4.14 -12.15
C ILE A 12 9.08 -4.74 -11.37
N SER A 13 8.90 -5.90 -10.72
CA SER A 13 9.95 -6.54 -9.93
C SER A 13 11.13 -7.01 -10.77
N GLN A 14 10.91 -7.42 -12.03
CA GLN A 14 11.97 -7.80 -12.96
C GLN A 14 12.90 -6.64 -13.36
N GLN A 15 12.44 -5.39 -13.27
CA GLN A 15 13.26 -4.20 -13.55
C GLN A 15 14.12 -3.77 -12.35
N THR A 16 13.93 -4.41 -11.20
CA THR A 16 14.63 -4.08 -9.97
C THR A 16 15.81 -5.03 -9.73
N GLN A 17 16.84 -4.52 -9.05
CA GLN A 17 18.04 -5.26 -8.70
C GLN A 17 18.10 -5.58 -7.22
N TYR A 18 16.97 -5.95 -6.62
CA TYR A 18 16.89 -6.34 -5.22
C TYR A 18 17.81 -7.52 -4.88
N GLN A 19 18.14 -8.38 -5.85
CA GLN A 19 19.11 -9.47 -5.71
C GLN A 19 20.50 -9.02 -5.24
N ARG A 20 20.87 -7.74 -5.40
CA ARG A 20 22.13 -7.17 -4.88
C ARG A 20 22.14 -7.03 -3.35
N ILE A 21 21.00 -7.18 -2.70
CA ILE A 21 20.85 -7.03 -1.25
C ILE A 21 20.81 -8.43 -0.62
N PRO A 22 21.71 -8.75 0.32
CA PRO A 22 21.76 -10.07 0.94
C PRO A 22 20.67 -10.20 2.02
N PHE A 23 19.40 -10.27 1.63
CA PHE A 23 18.24 -10.19 2.54
C PHE A 23 18.28 -11.16 3.72
N THR A 24 18.88 -12.34 3.55
CA THR A 24 19.05 -13.34 4.63
C THR A 24 19.98 -12.89 5.75
N LYS A 25 20.85 -11.91 5.48
CA LYS A 25 21.84 -11.37 6.43
C LYS A 25 21.50 -9.96 6.92
N VAL A 26 20.49 -9.31 6.33
CA VAL A 26 20.12 -7.94 6.68
C VAL A 26 19.34 -7.92 7.99
N LYS A 27 19.73 -7.03 8.90
CA LYS A 27 19.03 -6.75 10.15
C LYS A 27 18.11 -5.53 10.06
N SER A 28 18.42 -4.58 9.19
CA SER A 28 17.60 -3.38 9.01
C SER A 28 17.62 -2.92 7.56
N LEU A 29 16.45 -2.55 7.06
CA LEU A 29 16.24 -1.94 5.75
C LEU A 29 15.73 -0.52 5.96
N PHE A 30 16.18 0.39 5.10
CA PHE A 30 15.71 1.76 5.07
C PHE A 30 15.45 2.18 3.63
N PHE A 31 14.24 2.69 3.42
CA PHE A 31 13.77 3.19 2.14
C PHE A 31 13.47 4.68 2.26
N ASP A 32 14.15 5.49 1.45
CA ASP A 32 13.92 6.92 1.38
C ASP A 32 12.94 7.24 0.25
N ARG A 33 11.80 7.86 0.59
CA ARG A 33 10.79 8.26 -0.39
C ARG A 33 11.32 9.28 -1.40
N ASN A 34 12.29 10.10 -1.00
CA ASN A 34 12.89 11.10 -1.88
C ASN A 34 13.92 10.49 -2.84
N GLN A 35 14.40 9.28 -2.54
CA GLN A 35 15.39 8.56 -3.35
C GLN A 35 14.94 7.12 -3.58
N PRO A 36 13.84 6.89 -4.32
CA PRO A 36 13.22 5.58 -4.44
C PRO A 36 14.09 4.54 -5.18
N LYS A 37 15.17 5.00 -5.82
CA LYS A 37 16.17 4.15 -6.48
C LYS A 37 17.21 3.58 -5.51
N VAL A 38 17.37 4.19 -4.34
CA VAL A 38 18.43 3.84 -3.40
C VAL A 38 17.80 3.14 -2.21
N MET A 39 18.22 1.91 -2.00
CA MET A 39 17.87 1.14 -0.81
C MET A 39 19.07 1.08 0.12
N LYS A 40 18.84 1.36 1.40
CA LYS A 40 19.89 1.29 2.42
C LYS A 40 19.67 0.08 3.31
N TYR A 41 20.73 -0.62 3.68
CA TYR A 41 20.65 -1.76 4.58
C TYR A 41 21.80 -1.84 5.58
N LYS A 42 21.57 -2.56 6.67
CA LYS A 42 22.58 -2.92 7.67
C LYS A 42 22.62 -4.41 7.90
N ILE A 43 23.82 -4.98 7.96
CA ILE A 43 24.05 -6.39 8.29
C ILE A 43 24.07 -6.59 9.81
N HIS A 44 24.53 -5.60 10.57
CA HIS A 44 24.53 -5.57 12.04
C HIS A 44 23.90 -4.26 12.54
N PHE A 45 23.31 -4.26 13.74
CA PHE A 45 22.70 -3.04 14.29
C PHE A 45 23.69 -1.88 14.45
N THR A 46 24.96 -2.20 14.75
CA THR A 46 26.07 -1.25 14.91
C THR A 46 26.76 -0.88 13.60
N ALA A 47 26.45 -1.54 12.48
CA ALA A 47 27.09 -1.26 11.20
C ALA A 47 26.61 0.06 10.58
N GLU A 48 27.43 0.62 9.71
CA GLU A 48 27.03 1.74 8.85
C GLU A 48 26.02 1.30 7.79
N TRP A 49 25.24 2.27 7.29
CA TRP A 49 24.27 2.02 6.24
C TRP A 49 24.97 1.81 4.90
N THR A 50 24.82 0.62 4.33
CA THR A 50 25.24 0.35 2.96
C THR A 50 24.13 0.77 2.00
N SER A 51 24.46 1.60 1.01
CA SER A 51 23.51 2.09 0.01
C SER A 51 23.68 1.33 -1.31
N VAL A 52 22.59 0.81 -1.85
CA VAL A 52 22.57 0.10 -3.14
C VAL A 52 21.50 0.71 -4.03
N ASN A 53 21.87 1.00 -5.28
CA ASN A 53 20.90 1.34 -6.31
C ASN A 53 20.19 0.06 -6.76
N VAL A 54 18.88 0.02 -6.53
CA VAL A 54 17.99 -1.12 -6.82
C VAL A 54 17.17 -0.92 -8.09
N LEU A 55 17.30 0.20 -8.77
CA LEU A 55 16.62 0.48 -10.04
C LEU A 55 17.64 0.87 -11.11
N ASP A 56 17.84 -0.01 -12.08
CA ASP A 56 18.56 0.35 -13.29
C ASP A 56 17.65 1.22 -14.17
N ARG A 57 18.12 2.41 -14.54
CA ARG A 57 17.49 3.16 -15.62
C ARG A 57 17.82 2.40 -16.91
N ILE A 58 16.84 1.73 -17.50
CA ILE A 58 16.92 1.38 -18.91
C ILE A 58 16.79 2.69 -19.69
N THR A 59 17.90 3.40 -19.93
CA THR A 59 17.91 4.52 -20.89
C THR A 59 17.90 3.94 -22.29
N THR A 60 16.75 3.47 -22.76
CA THR A 60 16.51 3.30 -24.19
C THR A 60 16.34 4.69 -24.79
N ARG A 61 17.35 5.16 -25.54
CA ARG A 61 17.20 6.31 -26.44
C ARG A 61 16.10 5.97 -27.45
N GLY A 62 14.85 6.37 -27.19
CA GLY A 62 13.79 6.30 -28.20
C GLY A 62 12.40 6.01 -27.69
N ASN A 63 12.23 5.35 -26.54
CA ASN A 63 10.91 5.05 -26.01
C ASN A 63 10.73 5.71 -24.66
N VAL A 64 9.66 6.49 -24.54
CA VAL A 64 9.20 7.12 -23.30
C VAL A 64 9.14 6.03 -22.24
N CYS A 65 10.10 6.01 -21.32
CA CYS A 65 9.97 5.19 -20.11
C CYS A 65 8.78 5.75 -19.34
N GLU A 66 7.69 4.99 -19.29
CA GLU A 66 6.63 5.25 -18.33
C GLU A 66 7.25 5.37 -16.93
N PRO A 67 6.80 6.33 -16.11
CA PRO A 67 7.32 6.48 -14.76
C PRO A 67 7.08 5.17 -13.98
N LEU A 68 8.18 4.51 -13.58
CA LEU A 68 8.22 3.30 -12.75
C LEU A 68 7.42 3.40 -11.44
N PHE A 69 7.11 4.62 -11.03
CA PHE A 69 6.25 4.92 -9.91
C PHE A 69 5.09 5.76 -10.42
N ASP A 70 3.88 5.22 -10.36
CA ASP A 70 2.67 6.02 -10.43
C ASP A 70 2.83 7.17 -9.42
N VAL A 71 2.70 8.40 -9.90
CA VAL A 71 2.50 9.56 -9.02
C VAL A 71 1.35 9.16 -8.09
N PRO A 72 1.48 9.29 -6.76
CA PRO A 72 0.41 8.92 -5.86
C PRO A 72 -0.84 9.68 -6.27
N TYR A 73 -1.79 8.95 -6.87
CA TYR A 73 -3.10 9.51 -7.18
C TYR A 73 -3.65 10.03 -5.86
N PRO A 74 -4.23 11.25 -5.84
CA PRO A 74 -4.91 11.72 -4.65
C PRO A 74 -5.91 10.64 -4.25
N PRO A 75 -5.95 10.24 -2.96
CA PRO A 75 -6.85 9.19 -2.52
C PRO A 75 -8.24 9.55 -3.04
N SER A 76 -8.85 8.61 -3.78
CA SER A 76 -10.25 8.75 -4.17
C SER A 76 -11.04 8.82 -2.87
N VAL A 77 -11.34 10.03 -2.43
CA VAL A 77 -12.28 10.22 -1.33
C VAL A 77 -13.59 9.74 -1.89
N ALA A 78 -14.05 8.58 -1.41
CA ALA A 78 -15.36 8.07 -1.73
C ALA A 78 -16.33 9.23 -1.49
N LYS A 79 -17.06 9.64 -2.55
CA LYS A 79 -18.09 10.65 -2.41
C LYS A 79 -19.01 10.22 -1.26
N PRO A 80 -19.44 11.13 -0.37
CA PRO A 80 -20.33 10.75 0.72
C PRO A 80 -21.57 10.11 0.11
N ASN A 81 -21.65 8.77 0.18
CA ASN A 81 -22.85 8.04 -0.15
C ASN A 81 -23.89 8.46 0.90
N GLY A 82 -25.08 8.85 0.45
CA GLY A 82 -26.15 9.47 1.25
C GLY A 82 -26.73 8.56 2.34
N GLY A 83 -25.90 8.20 3.32
CA GLY A 83 -26.23 7.31 4.42
C GLY A 83 -26.13 5.81 4.07
N LEU A 84 -26.41 4.99 5.09
CA LEU A 84 -26.61 3.56 4.94
C LEU A 84 -27.97 3.30 4.28
N SER A 85 -28.06 2.26 3.45
CA SER A 85 -29.35 1.79 2.94
C SER A 85 -30.24 1.28 4.07
N GLU A 86 -31.56 1.39 3.92
CA GLU A 86 -32.53 0.94 4.93
C GLU A 86 -32.39 -0.56 5.27
N ALA A 87 -32.04 -1.39 4.27
CA ALA A 87 -31.72 -2.79 4.50
C ALA A 87 -30.52 -2.96 5.46
N LYS A 88 -29.45 -2.18 5.25
CA LYS A 88 -28.26 -2.24 6.10
C LYS A 88 -28.52 -1.69 7.51
N LYS A 89 -29.37 -0.67 7.62
CA LYS A 89 -29.86 -0.16 8.91
C LYS A 89 -30.60 -1.23 9.69
N ALA A 90 -31.50 -1.98 9.05
CA ALA A 90 -32.25 -3.06 9.68
C ALA A 90 -31.33 -4.19 10.18
N ASP A 91 -30.34 -4.60 9.38
CA ASP A 91 -29.36 -5.61 9.78
C ASP A 91 -28.59 -5.19 11.04
N ILE A 92 -28.09 -3.94 11.06
CA ILE A 92 -27.34 -3.44 12.21
C ILE A 92 -28.21 -3.41 13.46
N LYS A 93 -29.48 -2.96 13.36
CA LYS A 93 -30.45 -3.00 14.48
C LYS A 93 -30.60 -4.40 15.06
N GLN A 94 -30.66 -5.44 14.22
CA GLN A 94 -30.75 -6.83 14.68
C GLN A 94 -29.45 -7.32 15.33
N MET A 95 -28.29 -6.83 14.88
CA MET A 95 -26.98 -7.22 15.39
C MET A 95 -26.59 -6.51 16.70
N LEU A 96 -27.18 -5.35 17.03
CA LEU A 96 -26.86 -4.58 18.25
C LEU A 96 -26.92 -5.42 19.53
N LYS A 97 -27.82 -6.41 19.59
CA LYS A 97 -27.95 -7.29 20.76
C LYS A 97 -26.70 -8.15 21.03
N PHE A 98 -25.92 -8.44 19.99
CA PHE A 98 -24.71 -9.25 20.04
C PHE A 98 -23.42 -8.43 20.15
N MET A 99 -23.51 -7.10 20.06
CA MET A 99 -22.35 -6.22 20.12
C MET A 99 -21.93 -5.89 21.56
N PRO A 100 -20.63 -5.72 21.83
CA PRO A 100 -20.12 -5.13 23.08
C PRO A 100 -20.71 -3.72 23.32
N LEU A 101 -20.75 -3.29 24.58
CA LEU A 101 -21.38 -2.02 25.00
C LEU A 101 -20.84 -0.77 24.26
N LEU A 102 -19.52 -0.73 24.02
CA LEU A 102 -18.87 0.38 23.31
C LEU A 102 -19.37 0.46 21.86
N ASP A 103 -19.34 -0.67 21.15
CA ASP A 103 -19.76 -0.75 19.75
C ASP A 103 -21.27 -0.54 19.60
N ARG A 104 -22.07 -1.03 20.56
CA ARG A 104 -23.52 -0.83 20.57
C ARG A 104 -23.87 0.66 20.60
N THR A 105 -23.19 1.45 21.43
CA THR A 105 -23.43 2.90 21.53
C THR A 105 -23.14 3.58 20.20
N PHE A 106 -21.99 3.29 19.61
CA PHE A 106 -21.59 3.85 18.33
C PHE A 106 -22.55 3.46 17.19
N MET A 107 -22.81 2.15 17.04
CA MET A 107 -23.68 1.64 15.97
C MET A 107 -25.13 2.07 16.16
N SER A 108 -25.61 2.27 17.38
CA SER A 108 -26.95 2.81 17.62
C SER A 108 -27.12 4.24 17.11
N ASN A 109 -26.07 5.07 17.22
CA ASN A 109 -26.08 6.44 16.70
C ASN A 109 -25.98 6.47 15.16
N LEU A 110 -25.31 5.49 14.56
CA LEU A 110 -25.18 5.36 13.11
C LEU A 110 -26.50 4.99 12.41
N VAL A 111 -27.45 4.40 13.15
CA VAL A 111 -28.73 3.92 12.63
C VAL A 111 -29.94 4.64 13.27
N LYS A 112 -29.69 5.71 14.02
CA LYS A 112 -30.74 6.66 14.40
C LYS A 112 -31.02 7.54 13.20
N ASP A 113 -32.30 7.70 12.88
CA ASP A 113 -32.78 8.57 11.80
C ASP A 113 -32.56 10.04 12.14
#